data_AF-A0A8B6F473-F1
#
_entry.id   AF-A0A8B6F473-F1
#
_cell.length_a   1.000
_cell.length_b   1.000
_cell.length_c   1.000
_cell.angle_alpha   90.00
_cell.angle_beta   90.00
_cell.angle_gamma   90.00
#
_symmetry.space_group_name_H-M   'P 1'
#
loop_
_entity.id
_entity.type
_entity.pdbx_description
1 polymer ?
#
loop_
_entity_poly.entity_id
_entity_poly.type
_entity_poly.pdbx_seq_one_letter_code
_entity_poly.pdbx_strand_id
1 'polypeptide(L)'
;MTEPVNINTATFLQLKSLKGIGEAKANAILRAREEKGTLTEDNIFDITEISSTLWASLLKDNLITFKAVKPSGEDLASTVALLRDKISSIEKDRSDMVVSFQLQADQLR
;
A
#
# COMPACT_ATOMS: atom_id res chain seq x y z
N MET A 1 -9.60 -20.02 -2.21
CA MET A 1 -9.87 -19.32 -0.94
C MET A 1 -9.38 -17.89 -1.12
N THR A 2 -10.25 -16.89 -0.94
CA THR A 2 -9.89 -15.48 -1.10
C THR A 2 -9.31 -14.98 0.21
N GLU A 3 -8.17 -14.28 0.17
CA GLU A 3 -7.58 -13.70 1.38
C GLU A 3 -8.41 -12.53 1.91
N PRO A 4 -8.51 -12.34 3.25
CA PRO A 4 -9.25 -11.25 3.84
C PRO A 4 -8.60 -9.90 3.52
N VAL A 5 -9.42 -8.90 3.21
CA VAL A 5 -8.97 -7.55 2.92
C VAL A 5 -8.64 -6.82 4.22
N ASN A 6 -7.41 -6.35 4.36
CA ASN A 6 -7.00 -5.59 5.55
C ASN A 6 -7.60 -4.17 5.54
N ILE A 7 -8.51 -3.88 6.47
CA ILE A 7 -9.22 -2.59 6.55
C ILE A 7 -8.30 -1.42 6.90
N ASN A 8 -7.08 -1.64 7.38
CA ASN A 8 -6.13 -0.58 7.67
C ASN A 8 -5.19 -0.26 6.48
N THR A 9 -4.93 -1.22 5.60
CA THR A 9 -3.96 -1.07 4.50
C THR A 9 -4.56 -1.20 3.09
N ALA A 10 -5.81 -1.66 2.98
CA ALA A 10 -6.44 -1.89 1.68
C ALA A 10 -6.63 -0.59 0.90
N THR A 11 -6.44 -0.68 -0.41
CA THR A 11 -6.73 0.39 -1.36
C THR A 11 -8.23 0.59 -1.54
N PHE A 12 -8.62 1.74 -2.11
CA PHE A 12 -10.01 2.03 -2.46
C PHE A 12 -10.66 0.92 -3.30
N LEU A 13 -9.94 0.39 -4.31
CA LEU A 13 -10.45 -0.67 -5.18
C LEU A 13 -10.64 -2.00 -4.42
N GLN A 14 -9.73 -2.35 -3.52
CA GLN A 14 -9.87 -3.54 -2.68
C GLN A 14 -11.07 -3.42 -1.75
N LEU A 15 -11.30 -2.26 -1.13
CA LEU A 15 -12.49 -2.02 -0.32
C LEU A 15 -13.78 -2.10 -1.15
N LYS A 16 -13.81 -1.45 -2.32
CA LYS A 16 -14.96 -1.45 -3.25
C LYS A 16 -15.27 -2.85 -3.81
N SER A 17 -14.31 -3.76 -3.81
CA SER A 17 -14.53 -5.15 -4.24
C SER A 17 -15.28 -5.99 -3.21
N LEU A 18 -15.37 -5.52 -1.96
CA LEU A 18 -16.10 -6.22 -0.90
C LEU A 18 -17.60 -6.18 -1.15
N LYS A 19 -18.26 -7.32 -0.98
CA LYS A 19 -19.71 -7.46 -1.17
C LYS A 19 -20.46 -6.47 -0.27
N GLY A 20 -21.19 -5.54 -0.89
CA GLY A 20 -21.99 -4.54 -0.17
C GLY A 20 -21.23 -3.25 0.21
N ILE A 21 -19.94 -3.15 -0.12
CA ILE A 21 -19.13 -1.93 0.00
C ILE A 21 -19.03 -1.27 -1.38
N GLY A 22 -19.83 -0.22 -1.60
CA GLY A 22 -19.72 0.63 -2.78
C GLY A 22 -18.70 1.75 -2.59
N GLU A 23 -18.63 2.65 -3.57
CA GLU A 23 -17.73 3.82 -3.59
C GLU A 23 -17.89 4.74 -2.38
N ALA A 24 -19.13 5.07 -1.99
CA ALA A 24 -19.39 5.90 -0.81
C ALA A 24 -18.85 5.26 0.49
N LYS A 25 -19.05 3.95 0.65
CA LYS A 25 -18.62 3.19 1.84
C LYS A 25 -17.11 3.01 1.86
N ALA A 26 -16.49 2.73 0.72
CA ALA A 26 -15.04 2.63 0.60
C ALA A 26 -14.37 3.96 0.99
N ASN A 27 -14.91 5.10 0.53
CA ASN A 27 -14.43 6.42 0.93
C ASN A 27 -14.63 6.70 2.42
N ALA A 28 -15.75 6.29 3.00
CA ALA A 28 -15.99 6.43 4.44
C ALA A 28 -14.94 5.69 5.28
N ILE A 29 -14.54 4.49 4.87
CA ILE A 29 -13.46 3.73 5.52
C ILE A 29 -12.13 4.47 5.43
N LEU A 30 -11.76 4.96 4.24
CA LEU A 30 -10.52 5.72 4.05
C LEU A 30 -10.48 6.96 4.93
N ARG A 31 -11.58 7.72 4.95
CA ARG A 31 -11.70 8.90 5.80
C ARG A 31 -11.64 8.56 7.29
N ALA A 32 -12.28 7.46 7.71
CA ALA A 32 -12.20 7.01 9.10
C ALA A 32 -10.76 6.67 9.53
N ARG A 33 -9.92 6.16 8.61
CA ARG A 33 -8.48 5.96 8.87
C ARG A 33 -7.74 7.28 9.08
N GLU A 34 -8.07 8.29 8.28
CA GLU A 34 -7.44 9.62 8.39
C GLU A 34 -7.83 10.31 9.71
N GLU A 35 -9.09 10.19 10.12
CA GLU A 35 -9.61 10.85 11.32
C GLU A 35 -9.24 10.12 12.62
N LYS A 36 -9.26 8.78 12.61
CA LYS A 36 -9.06 7.95 13.83
C LYS A 36 -7.73 7.24 13.90
N GLY A 37 -7.02 7.13 12.78
CA GLY A 37 -5.83 6.29 12.64
C GLY A 37 -6.18 4.82 12.44
N THR A 38 -5.77 3.96 13.38
CA THR A 38 -5.94 2.51 13.23
C THR A 38 -7.37 2.08 13.58
N LEU A 39 -8.02 1.41 12.64
CA LEU A 39 -9.32 0.80 12.84
C LEU A 39 -9.17 -0.58 13.50
N THR A 40 -10.07 -0.89 14.42
CA THR A 40 -10.18 -2.13 15.19
C THR A 40 -11.62 -2.66 15.16
N GLU A 41 -11.84 -3.88 15.63
CA GLU A 41 -13.19 -4.47 15.73
C GLU A 41 -14.14 -3.60 16.55
N ASP A 42 -13.65 -2.92 17.60
CA ASP A 42 -14.48 -2.09 18.47
C ASP A 42 -14.87 -0.76 17.81
N ASN A 43 -13.97 -0.13 17.05
CA ASN A 43 -14.19 1.22 16.52
C ASN A 43 -14.74 1.25 15.09
N ILE A 44 -14.78 0.11 14.39
CA ILE A 44 -15.26 0.05 13.00
C ILE A 44 -16.76 0.41 12.88
N PHE A 45 -17.51 0.18 13.95
CA PHE A 45 -18.94 0.47 14.04
C PHE A 45 -19.26 1.96 14.14
N ASP A 46 -18.26 2.79 14.45
CA ASP A 46 -18.44 4.24 14.47
C ASP A 46 -18.55 4.84 13.05
N ILE A 47 -18.23 4.07 12.01
CA ILE A 47 -18.39 4.49 10.61
C ILE A 47 -19.86 4.38 10.24
N THR A 48 -20.62 5.45 10.49
CA THR A 48 -22.08 5.48 10.37
C THR A 48 -22.61 5.18 8.96
N GLU A 49 -21.80 5.42 7.94
CA GLU A 49 -22.07 5.16 6.53
C GLU A 49 -22.15 3.65 6.21
N ILE A 50 -21.71 2.80 7.15
CA ILE A 50 -21.72 1.35 7.02
C ILE A 50 -22.50 0.76 8.19
N SER A 51 -23.56 0.02 7.87
CA SER A 51 -24.40 -0.60 8.89
C SER A 51 -23.64 -1.68 9.66
N SER A 52 -23.90 -1.77 10.96
CA SER A 52 -23.34 -2.80 11.84
C SER A 52 -23.62 -4.23 11.35
N THR A 53 -24.77 -4.46 10.71
CA THR A 53 -25.13 -5.75 10.10
C THR A 53 -24.19 -6.11 8.94
N LEU A 54 -23.77 -5.14 8.13
CA LEU A 54 -22.83 -5.37 7.04
C LEU A 54 -21.45 -5.68 7.59
N TRP A 55 -20.99 -4.93 8.61
CA TRP A 55 -19.73 -5.25 9.30
C TRP A 55 -19.72 -6.66 9.88
N ALA A 56 -20.78 -7.03 10.60
CA ALA A 56 -20.93 -8.37 11.15
C ALA A 56 -20.88 -9.46 10.06
N SER A 57 -21.48 -9.20 8.90
CA SER A 57 -21.46 -10.15 7.77
C SER A 57 -20.05 -10.31 7.18
N LEU A 58 -19.33 -9.21 6.97
CA LEU A 58 -17.97 -9.23 6.44
C LEU A 58 -16.99 -9.95 7.39
N LEU A 59 -17.16 -9.76 8.71
CA LEU A 59 -16.37 -10.46 9.73
C LEU A 59 -16.70 -11.95 9.79
N LYS A 60 -18.00 -12.28 9.80
CA LYS A 60 -18.48 -13.67 9.81
C LYS A 60 -18.00 -14.45 8.59
N ASP A 61 -17.99 -13.82 7.42
CA ASP A 61 -17.54 -14.42 6.16
C ASP A 61 -16.01 -14.39 6.01
N ASN A 62 -15.27 -13.86 7.00
CA ASN A 62 -13.83 -13.69 6.99
C ASN A 62 -13.32 -12.94 5.72
N LEU A 63 -14.09 -11.94 5.28
CA LEU A 63 -13.76 -11.13 4.10
C LEU A 63 -12.84 -9.97 4.44
N ILE A 64 -12.72 -9.62 5.72
CA ILE A 64 -11.95 -8.46 6.19
C ILE A 64 -11.08 -8.82 7.40
N THR A 65 -10.01 -8.06 7.62
CA THR A 65 -9.15 -8.18 8.80
C THR A 65 -8.62 -6.83 9.26
N PHE A 66 -8.28 -6.72 10.55
CA PHE A 66 -7.68 -5.52 11.15
C PHE A 66 -6.21 -5.69 11.45
N LYS A 67 -5.76 -6.94 11.60
CA LYS A 67 -4.35 -7.23 11.82
C LYS A 67 -3.60 -6.83 10.56
N ALA A 68 -2.56 -6.03 10.74
CA ALA A 68 -1.47 -6.02 9.79
C ALA A 68 -1.02 -7.47 9.59
N VAL A 69 -1.40 -8.07 8.46
CA VAL A 69 -0.55 -9.08 7.85
C VAL A 69 0.79 -8.37 7.76
N LYS A 70 1.78 -8.79 8.56
CA LYS A 70 3.14 -8.30 8.41
C LYS A 70 3.40 -8.38 6.90
N PRO A 71 3.79 -7.30 6.21
CA PRO A 71 4.23 -7.45 4.83
C PRO A 71 5.23 -8.60 4.87
N SER A 72 4.94 -9.66 4.11
CA SER A 72 5.83 -10.81 4.06
C SER A 72 7.23 -10.25 3.85
N GLY A 73 8.21 -10.65 4.66
CA GLY A 73 9.57 -10.13 4.54
C GLY A 73 10.13 -10.26 3.12
N GLU A 74 9.53 -11.16 2.33
CA GLU A 74 9.76 -11.38 0.91
C GLU A 74 9.37 -10.19 0.02
N ASP A 75 8.27 -9.49 0.29
CA ASP A 75 7.82 -8.34 -0.52
C ASP A 75 8.70 -7.10 -0.32
N LEU A 76 9.14 -6.87 0.92
CA LEU A 76 10.08 -5.79 1.24
C LEU A 76 11.47 -6.08 0.69
N ALA A 77 11.96 -7.32 0.83
CA ALA A 77 13.25 -7.71 0.28
C ALA A 77 13.29 -7.56 -1.25
N SER A 78 12.20 -7.96 -1.92
CA SER A 78 12.04 -7.83 -3.37
C SER A 78 11.98 -6.37 -3.81
N THR A 79 11.24 -5.53 -3.09
CA THR A 79 11.16 -4.09 -3.37
C THR A 79 12.51 -3.39 -3.15
N VAL A 80 13.22 -3.73 -2.06
CA VAL A 80 14.55 -3.19 -1.76
C VAL A 80 15.58 -3.66 -2.79
N ALA A 81 15.51 -4.90 -3.25
CA ALA A 81 16.36 -5.42 -4.32
C ALA A 81 16.15 -4.63 -5.61
N LEU A 82 14.89 -4.46 -6.04
CA LEU A 82 14.53 -3.69 -7.24
C LEU A 82 14.97 -2.22 -7.15
N LEU A 83 14.84 -1.59 -5.97
CA LEU A 83 15.30 -0.22 -5.76
C LEU A 83 16.84 -0.11 -5.78
N ARG A 84 17.55 -1.09 -5.23
CA ARG A 84 19.02 -1.15 -5.23
C ARG A 84 19.58 -1.25 -6.65
N ASP A 85 18.99 -2.09 -7.50
CA ASP A 85 19.42 -2.23 -8.89
C ASP A 85 19.19 -0.95 -9.69
N LYS A 86 18.05 -0.27 -9.45
CA LYS A 86 17.75 1.03 -10.08
C LYS A 86 18.76 2.10 -9.66
N ILE A 87 19.12 2.18 -8.38
CA ILE A 87 20.12 3.16 -7.88
C ILE A 87 21.49 2.89 -8.50
N SER A 88 21.91 1.62 -8.57
CA SER A 88 23.22 1.25 -9.14
C SER A 88 23.35 1.63 -10.63
N SER A 89 22.26 1.49 -11.39
CA SER A 89 22.23 1.91 -12.80
C SER A 89 22.37 3.43 -12.97
N ILE A 90 21.77 4.21 -12.06
CA ILE A 90 21.85 5.68 -12.06
C ILE A 90 23.26 6.16 -11.69
N GLU A 91 23.89 5.55 -10.69
CA GLU A 91 25.25 5.91 -10.26
C GLU A 91 26.29 5.62 -11.35
N LYS A 92 26.11 4.51 -12.08
CA LYS A 92 26.97 4.16 -13.20
C LYS A 92 26.82 5.13 -14.36
N ASP A 93 25.59 5.43 -14.78
CA ASP A 93 25.29 6.39 -15.84
C ASP A 93 25.88 7.79 -15.55
N ARG A 94 25.75 8.25 -14.30
CA ARG A 94 26.36 9.51 -13.85
C ARG A 94 27.88 9.48 -13.86
N SER A 95 28.49 8.37 -13.44
CA SER A 95 29.95 8.22 -13.44
C SER A 95 30.52 8.21 -14.86
N ASP A 96 29.89 7.48 -15.78
CA ASP A 96 30.29 7.43 -17.19
C ASP A 96 30.15 8.81 -17.86
N MET A 97 29.13 9.59 -17.48
CA MET A 97 28.97 10.98 -17.93
C MET A 97 30.11 11.89 -17.42
N VAL A 98 30.48 11.80 -16.14
CA VAL A 98 31.59 12.60 -15.58
C VAL A 98 32.93 12.24 -16.23
N VAL A 99 33.18 10.94 -16.43
CA VAL A 99 34.42 10.45 -17.07
C VAL A 99 34.51 10.93 -18.52
N SER A 100 33.41 10.89 -19.28
CA SER A 100 33.40 11.38 -20.67
C SER A 100 33.65 12.89 -20.77
N PHE A 101 33.09 13.71 -19.87
CA PHE A 101 33.42 15.14 -19.81
C PHE A 101 34.89 15.40 -19.47
N GLN A 102 35.47 14.66 -18.53
CA GLN A 102 36.88 14.82 -18.15
C GLN A 102 37.82 14.44 -19.30
N LEU A 103 37.49 13.37 -20.05
CA LEU A 103 38.28 12.94 -21.21
C LEU A 103 38.24 13.99 -22.33
N GLN A 104 37.08 14.58 -22.61
CA GLN A 104 36.97 15.68 -23.59
C GLN A 104 37.79 16.91 -23.20
N ALA A 105 37.82 17.27 -21.91
CA ALA A 105 38.61 18.39 -21.43
C ALA A 105 40.13 18.16 -21.55
N ASP A 106 40.59 16.91 -21.36
CA ASP A 106 42.01 16.55 -21.47
C ASP A 106 42.50 16.55 -22.93
N GLN A 107 41.65 16.13 -23.89
CA GLN A 107 41.95 16.18 -25.33
C GLN A 107 42.04 17.60 -25.93
N LEU A 108 41.66 18.64 -25.16
CA LEU A 108 41.70 20.05 -25.58
C LEU A 108 42.90 20.83 -25.00
N ARG A 109 43.76 20.16 -24.22
CA ARG A 109 45.04 20.71 -23.72
C ARG A 109 46.19 20.36 -24.65
#